data_AF-A0A0G4F9R6-F1
#
_entry.id   AF-A0A0G4F9R6-F1
#
_cell.length_a   1.000
_cell.length_b   1.000
_cell.length_c   1.000
_cell.angle_alpha   90.00
_cell.angle_beta   90.00
_cell.angle_gamma   90.00
#
_symmetry.space_group_name_H-M   'P 1'
#
loop_
_entity.id
_entity.type
_entity.pdbx_description
1 polymer ?
#
loop_
_entity_poly.entity_id
_entity_poly.type
_entity_poly.pdbx_seq_one_letter_code
_entity_poly.pdbx_strand_id
1 'polypeptide(L)'
;MVLDHFDKTHPTNLTVTYLNRRVGGGRLDGLLTQSPHTPVAGCTTTFSSDGRVRWLVLTNSSHTFVAWISIVDEGNENVEVVVQTTEEPVRENGAFKDRLPMTTQLGGVALGPGLAVVFDGQVYQLKYQLEPSEGEGDDGDDDSDDGGGSDDMDDGSGEDSEGDGGVAEAESGD
;
A
#
# COMPACT_ATOMS: atom_id res chain seq x y z
N MET A 1 -7.23 -4.35 4.48
CA MET A 1 -7.51 -3.05 3.82
C MET A 1 -8.52 -3.23 2.69
N VAL A 2 -9.24 -2.18 2.27
CA VAL A 2 -10.24 -2.30 1.17
C VAL A 2 -9.61 -2.74 -0.16
N LEU A 3 -8.36 -2.36 -0.45
CA LEU A 3 -7.68 -2.81 -1.66
C LEU A 3 -7.36 -4.32 -1.62
N ASP A 4 -7.01 -4.88 -0.46
CA ASP A 4 -6.81 -6.33 -0.31
C ASP A 4 -8.09 -7.11 -0.60
N HIS A 5 -9.25 -6.53 -0.28
CA HIS A 5 -10.53 -7.14 -0.62
C HIS A 5 -10.70 -7.22 -2.15
N PHE A 6 -10.41 -6.13 -2.87
CA PHE A 6 -10.45 -6.14 -4.34
C PHE A 6 -9.48 -7.16 -4.93
N ASP A 7 -8.26 -7.22 -4.42
CA ASP A 7 -7.26 -8.20 -4.88
C ASP A 7 -7.73 -9.65 -4.70
N LYS A 8 -8.39 -9.95 -3.57
CA LYS A 8 -8.89 -11.30 -3.25
C LYS A 8 -10.19 -11.68 -3.96
N THR A 9 -11.05 -10.72 -4.26
CA THR A 9 -12.43 -11.00 -4.71
C THR A 9 -12.69 -10.66 -6.17
N HIS A 10 -11.81 -9.89 -6.81
CA HIS A 10 -11.96 -9.51 -8.21
C HIS A 10 -10.74 -9.98 -9.00
N PRO A 11 -10.90 -10.41 -10.25
CA PRO A 11 -9.77 -10.61 -11.15
C PRO A 11 -9.03 -9.29 -11.34
N THR A 12 -7.80 -9.21 -10.84
CA THR A 12 -6.95 -8.02 -11.00
C THR A 12 -5.89 -8.28 -12.06
N ASN A 13 -5.69 -7.27 -12.91
CA ASN A 13 -4.55 -7.19 -13.81
C ASN A 13 -3.48 -6.35 -13.13
N LEU A 14 -2.22 -6.80 -13.16
CA LEU A 14 -1.12 -6.06 -12.58
C LEU A 14 0.15 -6.08 -13.39
N THR A 15 1.03 -5.13 -13.11
CA THR A 15 2.42 -5.16 -13.54
C THR A 15 3.33 -4.73 -12.39
N VAL A 16 4.52 -5.31 -12.32
CA VAL A 16 5.53 -5.05 -11.29
C VAL A 16 6.78 -4.52 -11.97
N THR A 17 7.30 -3.40 -11.49
CA THR A 17 8.55 -2.82 -11.99
C THR A 17 9.45 -2.45 -10.82
N TYR A 18 10.70 -2.91 -10.87
CA TYR A 18 11.74 -2.51 -9.92
C TYR A 18 12.55 -1.35 -10.49
N LEU A 19 12.66 -0.25 -9.74
CA LEU A 19 13.33 0.97 -10.17
C LEU A 19 14.26 1.48 -9.06
N ASN A 20 15.29 2.24 -9.44
CA ASN A 20 15.98 3.07 -8.47
C ASN A 20 15.08 4.26 -8.10
N ARG A 21 14.97 4.57 -6.80
CA ARG A 21 14.08 5.62 -6.28
C ARG A 21 14.32 7.01 -6.87
N ARG A 22 15.51 7.25 -7.42
CA ARG A 22 15.94 8.53 -8.02
C ARG A 22 15.58 8.64 -9.52
N VAL A 23 15.12 7.56 -10.14
CA VAL A 23 14.64 7.57 -11.54
C VAL A 23 13.47 8.55 -11.68
N GLY A 24 13.32 9.14 -12.87
CA GLY A 24 12.25 10.09 -13.16
C GLY A 24 12.36 11.40 -12.38
N GLY A 25 13.58 11.82 -12.04
CA GLY A 25 13.84 13.06 -11.30
C GLY A 25 13.56 12.97 -9.81
N GLY A 26 13.64 11.77 -9.22
CA GLY A 26 13.38 11.56 -7.78
C GLY A 26 11.91 11.58 -7.40
N ARG A 27 10.99 11.41 -8.36
CA ARG A 27 9.56 11.43 -8.09
C ARG A 27 9.13 10.30 -7.15
N LEU A 28 9.67 9.09 -7.30
CA LEU A 28 9.38 7.97 -6.39
C LEU A 28 9.90 8.26 -4.98
N ASP A 29 11.12 8.78 -4.85
CA ASP A 29 11.68 9.20 -3.56
C ASP A 29 10.83 10.29 -2.89
N GLY A 30 10.40 11.29 -3.64
CA GLY A 30 9.50 12.34 -3.15
C GLY A 30 8.15 11.77 -2.72
N LEU A 31 7.59 10.81 -3.46
CA LEU A 31 6.34 10.15 -3.08
C LEU A 31 6.50 9.36 -1.78
N LEU A 32 7.62 8.68 -1.55
CA LEU A 32 7.86 7.92 -0.32
C LEU A 32 8.16 8.81 0.90
N THR A 33 8.86 9.93 0.70
CA THR A 33 9.31 10.81 1.79
C THR A 33 8.33 11.94 2.13
N GLN A 34 7.42 12.30 1.24
CA GLN A 34 6.39 13.31 1.53
C GLN A 34 5.38 12.80 2.57
N SER A 35 4.75 13.72 3.32
CA SER A 35 3.69 13.37 4.26
C SER A 35 2.59 12.51 3.60
N PRO A 36 2.08 11.45 4.27
CA PRO A 36 0.97 10.65 3.76
C PRO A 36 -0.31 11.46 3.56
N HIS A 37 -0.44 12.60 4.25
CA HIS A 37 -1.58 13.52 4.14
C HIS A 37 -1.45 14.53 3.00
N THR A 38 -0.30 14.60 2.33
CA THR A 38 -0.13 15.47 1.16
C THR A 38 -0.83 14.86 -0.04
N PRO A 39 -1.79 15.57 -0.67
CA PRO A 39 -2.47 15.07 -1.87
C PRO A 39 -1.48 14.84 -3.01
N VAL A 40 -1.69 13.76 -3.77
CA VAL A 40 -0.92 13.46 -4.98
C VAL A 40 -1.81 13.74 -6.19
N ALA A 41 -1.32 14.54 -7.13
CA ALA A 41 -2.03 14.85 -8.36
C ALA A 41 -2.43 13.56 -9.10
N GLY A 42 -3.67 13.49 -9.58
CA GLY A 42 -4.19 12.30 -10.26
C GLY A 42 -4.62 11.15 -9.33
N CYS A 43 -4.53 11.33 -8.01
CA CYS A 43 -5.01 10.36 -7.03
C CYS A 43 -6.26 10.87 -6.31
N THR A 44 -7.14 9.94 -5.96
CA THR A 44 -8.38 10.21 -5.21
C THR A 44 -8.15 10.08 -3.72
N THR A 45 -7.28 9.14 -3.33
CA THR A 45 -6.77 9.02 -1.96
C THR A 45 -5.34 8.48 -1.98
N THR A 46 -4.59 8.81 -0.95
CA THR A 46 -3.26 8.26 -0.69
C THR A 46 -3.14 7.89 0.77
N PHE A 47 -2.42 6.82 1.04
CA PHE A 47 -2.10 6.41 2.40
C PHE A 47 -0.81 5.61 2.41
N SER A 48 -0.24 5.43 3.60
CA SER A 48 1.05 4.78 3.80
C SER A 48 0.98 3.80 4.97
N SER A 49 1.83 2.78 4.95
CA SER A 49 2.02 1.82 6.04
C SER A 49 3.50 1.73 6.35
N ASP A 50 3.80 1.74 7.65
CA ASP A 50 5.11 1.45 8.23
C ASP A 50 6.27 2.30 7.67
N GLY A 51 5.95 3.46 7.06
CA GLY A 51 6.92 4.34 6.40
C GLY A 51 7.59 3.76 5.15
N ARG A 52 7.24 2.54 4.74
CA ARG A 52 7.87 1.82 3.61
C ARG A 52 6.96 1.64 2.42
N VAL A 53 5.64 1.62 2.64
CA VAL A 53 4.69 1.44 1.56
C VAL A 53 3.84 2.69 1.41
N ARG A 54 3.63 3.10 0.16
CA ARG A 54 2.66 4.13 -0.19
C ARG A 54 1.72 3.62 -1.26
N TRP A 55 0.42 3.78 -1.02
CA TRP A 55 -0.62 3.50 -1.99
C TRP A 55 -1.18 4.78 -2.57
N LEU A 56 -1.36 4.77 -3.89
CA LEU A 56 -1.96 5.83 -4.69
C LEU A 56 -3.21 5.27 -5.35
N VAL A 57 -4.39 5.64 -4.87
CA VAL A 57 -5.65 5.21 -5.46
C VAL A 57 -5.99 6.16 -6.60
N LEU A 58 -6.15 5.63 -7.81
CA LEU A 58 -6.28 6.40 -9.05
C LEU A 58 -7.74 6.70 -9.40
N THR A 59 -8.65 5.82 -8.99
CA THR A 59 -10.07 5.86 -9.35
C THR A 59 -10.95 6.30 -8.18
N ASN A 60 -12.09 6.91 -8.48
CA ASN A 60 -13.15 7.24 -7.53
C ASN A 60 -14.47 6.57 -7.98
N SER A 61 -15.58 6.93 -7.32
CA SER A 61 -16.91 6.40 -7.62
C SER A 61 -17.46 6.75 -9.02
N SER A 62 -16.81 7.61 -9.81
CA SER A 62 -17.21 7.86 -11.20
C SER A 62 -16.60 6.86 -12.20
N HIS A 63 -15.67 6.02 -11.75
CA HIS A 63 -15.04 5.00 -12.57
C HIS A 63 -15.75 3.66 -12.38
N THR A 64 -15.85 2.88 -13.46
CA THR A 64 -16.47 1.55 -13.45
C THR A 64 -15.50 0.44 -13.01
N PHE A 65 -14.27 0.80 -12.67
CA PHE A 65 -13.21 -0.10 -12.24
C PHE A 65 -12.39 0.57 -11.13
N VAL A 66 -11.59 -0.23 -10.42
CA VAL A 66 -10.69 0.24 -9.37
C VAL A 66 -9.25 0.09 -9.84
N ALA A 67 -8.44 1.13 -9.70
CA ALA A 67 -7.02 1.08 -9.97
C ALA A 67 -6.20 1.79 -8.88
N TRP A 68 -5.05 1.21 -8.56
CA TRP A 68 -4.13 1.75 -7.57
C TRP A 68 -2.69 1.39 -7.90
N ILE A 69 -1.76 2.15 -7.31
CA ILE A 69 -0.33 1.91 -7.38
C ILE A 69 0.18 1.73 -5.96
N SER A 70 0.89 0.64 -5.67
CA SER A 70 1.73 0.54 -4.49
C SER A 70 3.18 0.84 -4.85
N ILE A 71 3.82 1.63 -4.01
CA ILE A 71 5.25 1.94 -4.07
C ILE A 71 5.84 1.39 -2.77
N VAL A 72 6.70 0.39 -2.89
CA VAL A 72 7.34 -0.29 -1.76
C VAL A 72 8.82 0.11 -1.76
N ASP A 73 9.27 0.64 -0.63
CA ASP A 73 10.70 0.86 -0.36
C ASP A 73 11.35 -0.47 0.02
N GLU A 74 12.10 -1.02 -0.94
CA GLU A 74 12.88 -2.25 -0.77
C GLU A 74 14.18 -2.00 0.02
N GLY A 75 14.48 -0.74 0.35
CA GLY A 75 15.78 -0.31 0.82
C GLY A 75 16.82 -0.30 -0.29
N ASN A 76 18.07 0.06 0.07
CA ASN A 76 19.20 0.10 -0.85
C ASN A 76 18.95 0.92 -2.14
N GLU A 77 18.20 2.02 -2.01
CA GLU A 77 17.80 2.91 -3.10
C GLU A 77 16.86 2.31 -4.16
N ASN A 78 16.35 1.09 -3.95
CA ASN A 78 15.44 0.43 -4.85
C ASN A 78 13.99 0.56 -4.36
N VAL A 79 13.08 0.60 -5.32
CA VAL A 79 11.64 0.63 -5.07
C VAL A 79 10.95 -0.35 -6.00
N GLU A 80 10.00 -1.09 -5.45
CA GLU A 80 9.06 -1.88 -6.21
C GLU A 80 7.81 -1.03 -6.47
N VAL A 81 7.43 -0.90 -7.74
CA VAL A 81 6.19 -0.23 -8.15
C VAL A 81 5.26 -1.28 -8.72
N VAL A 82 4.13 -1.50 -8.05
CA VAL A 82 3.07 -2.40 -8.51
C VAL A 82 1.87 -1.57 -8.93
N VAL A 83 1.44 -1.74 -10.17
CA VAL A 83 0.18 -1.16 -10.67
C VAL A 83 -0.85 -2.28 -10.72
N GLN A 84 -1.98 -2.11 -10.05
CA GLN A 84 -3.08 -3.07 -10.03
C GLN A 84 -4.37 -2.40 -10.50
N THR A 85 -5.18 -3.15 -11.25
CA THR A 85 -6.45 -2.64 -11.77
C THR A 85 -7.45 -3.75 -12.04
N THR A 86 -8.74 -3.43 -11.88
CA THR A 86 -9.87 -4.25 -12.35
C THR A 86 -10.39 -3.76 -13.72
N GLU A 87 -9.67 -2.86 -14.41
CA GLU A 87 -9.98 -2.47 -15.78
C GLU A 87 -9.97 -3.70 -16.69
N GLU A 88 -11.00 -3.81 -17.54
CA GLU A 88 -11.06 -4.87 -18.55
C GLU A 88 -10.02 -4.62 -19.65
N PRO A 89 -9.16 -5.60 -19.97
CA PRO A 89 -8.17 -5.43 -21.02
C PRO A 89 -8.82 -5.16 -22.38
N VAL A 90 -8.44 -4.07 -23.06
CA VAL A 90 -8.93 -3.77 -24.43
C VAL A 90 -8.32 -4.67 -25.50
N ARG A 91 -7.24 -5.38 -25.16
CA ARG A 91 -6.55 -6.37 -25.99
C ARG A 91 -6.08 -7.54 -25.14
N GLU A 92 -6.03 -8.72 -25.75
CA GLU A 92 -5.54 -9.94 -25.10
C GLU A 92 -4.03 -9.88 -24.85
N ASN A 93 -3.26 -9.34 -25.80
CA ASN A 93 -1.80 -9.31 -25.78
C ASN A 93 -1.27 -7.88 -25.95
N GLY A 94 -0.06 -7.65 -25.44
CA GLY A 94 0.62 -6.36 -25.48
C GLY A 94 1.14 -5.94 -24.11
N ALA A 95 1.88 -4.83 -24.07
CA ALA A 95 2.32 -4.25 -22.81
C ALA A 95 1.13 -3.78 -21.96
N PHE A 96 1.36 -3.56 -20.67
CA PHE A 96 0.32 -3.08 -19.74
C PHE A 96 -0.40 -1.84 -20.29
N LYS A 97 0.34 -0.85 -20.79
CA LYS A 97 -0.22 0.35 -21.42
C LYS A 97 -1.11 0.12 -22.64
N ASP A 98 -0.87 -0.94 -23.39
CA ASP A 98 -1.63 -1.24 -24.60
C ASP A 98 -2.93 -1.98 -24.29
N ARG A 99 -2.97 -2.64 -23.13
CA ARG A 99 -4.07 -3.47 -22.64
C ARG A 99 -4.98 -2.71 -21.69
N LEU A 100 -4.44 -1.81 -20.88
CA LEU A 100 -5.13 -1.12 -19.77
C LEU A 100 -4.94 0.40 -19.89
N PRO A 101 -5.42 1.01 -21.00
CA PRO A 101 -5.09 2.38 -21.35
C PRO A 101 -5.60 3.40 -20.33
N MET A 102 -6.74 3.15 -19.68
CA MET A 102 -7.29 4.10 -18.71
C MET A 102 -6.45 4.11 -17.43
N THR A 103 -6.06 2.95 -16.94
CA THR A 103 -5.16 2.80 -15.79
C THR A 103 -3.80 3.43 -16.09
N THR A 104 -3.24 3.21 -17.28
CA THR A 104 -1.98 3.84 -17.67
C THR A 104 -2.08 5.36 -17.75
N GLN A 105 -3.19 5.90 -18.26
CA GLN A 105 -3.39 7.34 -18.29
C GLN A 105 -3.41 7.92 -16.88
N LEU A 106 -4.22 7.36 -15.98
CA LEU A 106 -4.34 7.84 -14.60
C LEU A 106 -3.01 7.68 -13.83
N GLY A 107 -2.38 6.52 -13.95
CA GLY A 107 -1.11 6.23 -13.30
C GLY A 107 0.02 7.10 -13.82
N GLY A 108 0.03 7.42 -15.11
CA GLY A 108 0.98 8.33 -15.73
C GLY A 108 0.89 9.75 -15.16
N VAL A 109 -0.30 10.22 -14.79
CA VAL A 109 -0.47 11.51 -14.10
C VAL A 109 0.09 11.45 -12.67
N ALA A 110 -0.19 10.39 -11.94
CA ALA A 110 0.26 10.23 -10.55
C ALA A 110 1.80 10.10 -10.43
N LEU A 111 2.39 9.26 -11.28
CA LEU A 111 3.82 8.99 -11.35
C LEU A 111 4.60 10.07 -12.11
N GLY A 112 3.94 10.80 -13.02
CA GLY A 112 4.58 11.81 -13.85
C GLY A 112 5.36 11.23 -15.05
N PRO A 113 5.83 12.11 -15.95
CA PRO A 113 6.35 11.71 -17.27
C PRO A 113 7.65 10.89 -17.21
N GLY A 114 8.43 11.01 -16.13
CA GLY A 114 9.71 10.30 -15.97
C GLY A 114 9.59 8.81 -15.65
N LEU A 115 8.37 8.29 -15.48
CA LEU A 115 8.12 6.92 -15.00
C LEU A 115 7.21 6.11 -15.94
N ALA A 116 7.15 6.49 -17.22
CA ALA A 116 6.36 5.76 -18.23
C ALA A 116 6.74 4.28 -18.35
N VAL A 117 8.00 3.93 -18.05
CA VAL A 117 8.52 2.56 -18.09
C VAL A 117 7.76 1.59 -17.16
N VAL A 118 7.11 2.09 -16.11
CA VAL A 118 6.29 1.28 -15.20
C VAL A 118 5.14 0.58 -15.94
N PHE A 119 4.68 1.13 -17.07
CA PHE A 119 3.57 0.59 -17.85
C PHE A 119 4.03 -0.20 -19.10
N ASP A 120 5.33 -0.39 -19.29
CA ASP A 120 5.89 -1.16 -20.41
C ASP A 120 5.98 -2.67 -20.11
N GLY A 121 5.77 -3.05 -18.85
CA GLY A 121 5.79 -4.44 -18.40
C GLY A 121 4.65 -5.28 -18.97
N GLN A 122 4.79 -6.60 -18.82
CA GLN A 122 3.71 -7.54 -19.12
C GLN A 122 2.63 -7.46 -18.03
N VAL A 123 1.41 -7.86 -18.39
CA VAL A 123 0.29 -7.95 -17.45
C VAL A 123 0.23 -9.35 -16.86
N TYR A 124 0.22 -9.43 -15.54
CA TYR A 124 -0.07 -10.63 -14.76
C TYR A 124 -1.52 -10.57 -14.27
N GLN A 125 -2.25 -11.68 -14.34
CA GLN A 125 -3.59 -11.78 -13.73
C GLN A 125 -3.49 -12.55 -12.42
N LEU A 126 -3.85 -11.92 -11.30
CA LEU A 126 -4.19 -12.67 -10.09
C LEU A 126 -5.57 -13.27 -10.29
N LYS A 127 -5.61 -14.59 -10.48
CA LYS A 127 -6.82 -15.38 -10.33
C LYS A 127 -6.69 -16.16 -9.03
N TYR A 128 -7.46 -15.78 -8.02
CA TYR A 128 -7.67 -16.67 -6.89
C TYR A 128 -8.59 -17.81 -7.34
N GLN A 129 -8.05 -19.03 -7.37
CA GLN A 129 -8.85 -20.25 -7.23
C GLN A 129 -9.36 -20.28 -5.80
N LEU A 130 -10.58 -19.81 -5.56
CA LEU A 130 -11.37 -20.31 -4.45
C LEU A 130 -11.79 -21.74 -4.81
N GLU A 131 -10.85 -22.69 -4.74
CA GLU A 131 -11.25 -24.07 -4.45
C GLU A 131 -11.77 -24.00 -3.00
N PRO A 132 -13.05 -24.27 -2.73
CA PRO A 132 -13.47 -24.46 -1.35
C PRO A 132 -12.61 -25.60 -0.80
N SER A 133 -11.78 -25.30 0.19
CA SER A 133 -11.24 -26.34 1.05
C SER A 133 -12.46 -27.00 1.69
N GLU A 134 -12.87 -28.15 1.16
CA GLU A 134 -13.69 -29.10 1.90
C GLU A 134 -12.78 -29.63 3.01
N GLY A 135 -12.59 -28.80 4.03
CA GLY A 135 -12.00 -29.19 5.29
C GLY A 135 -13.01 -30.11 5.94
N GLU A 136 -12.76 -31.40 5.77
CA GLU A 136 -13.34 -32.47 6.57
C GLU A 136 -13.34 -32.02 8.03
N GLY A 137 -14.55 -31.90 8.59
CA GLY A 137 -14.73 -31.75 10.03
C GLY A 137 -14.23 -33.04 10.68
N ASP A 138 -12.98 -33.02 11.10
CA ASP A 138 -12.44 -34.02 12.00
C ASP A 138 -12.92 -33.65 13.41
N ASP A 139 -14.03 -34.29 13.78
CA ASP A 139 -14.66 -34.22 15.09
C ASP A 139 -13.77 -34.97 16.10
N GLY A 140 -12.61 -34.39 16.39
CA GLY A 140 -11.68 -34.85 17.42
C GLY A 140 -12.12 -34.33 18.78
N ASP A 141 -13.10 -35.00 19.38
CA ASP A 141 -13.34 -34.93 20.83
C ASP A 141 -12.09 -35.44 21.55
N ASP A 142 -11.26 -34.55 22.07
CA ASP A 142 -10.18 -34.92 22.98
C ASP A 142 -10.41 -34.29 24.35
N ASP A 143 -10.54 -35.20 25.31
CA ASP A 143 -11.15 -35.01 26.60
C ASP A 143 -10.39 -34.03 27.50
N SER A 144 -11.20 -33.34 28.31
CA SER A 144 -10.76 -32.56 29.47
C SER A 144 -10.02 -33.47 30.45
N ASP A 145 -8.87 -33.02 30.99
CA ASP A 145 -8.74 -32.78 32.42
C ASP A 145 -7.31 -32.38 32.86
N ASP A 146 -7.33 -31.53 33.89
CA ASP A 146 -6.41 -31.44 35.02
C ASP A 146 -5.20 -30.48 34.99
N GLY A 147 -5.31 -29.43 35.80
CA GLY A 147 -4.42 -29.35 36.96
C GLY A 147 -3.53 -28.11 37.12
N GLY A 148 -3.99 -27.16 37.95
CA GLY A 148 -3.16 -26.30 38.81
C GLY A 148 -2.43 -25.14 38.11
N GLY A 149 -2.25 -23.96 38.70
CA GLY A 149 -2.39 -23.52 40.08
C GLY A 149 -1.51 -22.28 40.26
N SER A 150 -1.94 -21.43 41.21
CA SER A 150 -1.23 -20.29 41.84
C SER A 150 -0.81 -19.12 40.94
N ASP A 151 -1.66 -18.09 40.95
CA ASP A 151 -1.39 -16.79 41.59
C ASP A 151 0.07 -16.55 42.00
N ASP A 152 0.69 -15.48 41.48
CA ASP A 152 1.45 -14.54 42.32
C ASP A 152 1.82 -13.25 41.59
N MET A 153 1.81 -12.18 42.38
CA MET A 153 1.83 -10.76 42.05
C MET A 153 3.23 -10.27 41.68
N ASP A 154 3.35 -9.23 40.86
CA ASP A 154 4.37 -8.20 41.14
C ASP A 154 3.90 -6.79 40.75
N ASP A 155 4.07 -5.91 41.72
CA ASP A 155 3.62 -4.53 41.86
C ASP A 155 4.84 -3.64 41.65
N GLY A 156 4.91 -3.00 40.48
CA GLY A 156 6.01 -2.09 40.11
C GLY A 156 5.53 -0.66 39.94
N SER A 157 5.35 0.02 41.08
CA SER A 157 5.20 1.47 41.20
C SER A 157 6.53 2.22 40.94
N GLY A 158 6.45 3.42 40.37
CA GLY A 158 7.61 4.31 40.13
C GLY A 158 7.25 5.47 39.18
N GLU A 159 6.59 6.53 39.67
CA GLU A 159 7.20 7.81 40.08
C GLU A 159 7.48 8.79 38.92
N ASP A 160 6.56 9.74 38.77
CA ASP A 160 6.75 11.19 38.75
C ASP A 160 8.04 11.78 38.15
N SER A 161 7.87 12.62 37.13
CA SER A 161 8.78 13.75 36.91
C SER A 161 8.00 14.95 36.39
N GLU A 162 7.59 15.78 37.35
CA GLU A 162 7.29 17.19 37.18
C GLU A 162 8.55 17.91 36.65
N GLY A 163 8.46 18.42 35.42
CA GLY A 163 9.43 19.34 34.86
C GLY A 163 8.83 20.73 34.74
N ASP A 164 8.97 21.52 35.80
CA ASP A 164 8.72 22.96 35.86
C ASP A 164 9.95 23.76 35.35
N GLY A 165 9.69 24.95 34.79
CA GLY A 165 10.68 25.97 34.44
C GLY A 165 10.87 26.16 32.93
N GLY A 166 10.70 27.35 32.34
CA GLY A 166 10.39 28.67 32.88
C GLY A 166 10.64 29.74 31.80
N VAL A 167 10.06 30.92 32.03
CA VAL A 167 10.53 32.28 31.71
C VAL A 167 10.66 32.79 30.25
N ALA A 168 9.74 33.73 29.95
CA ALA A 168 9.95 35.14 29.57
C ALA A 168 10.49 35.56 28.18
N GLU A 169 9.63 36.35 27.51
CA GLU A 169 9.85 37.72 26.97
C GLU A 169 11.19 38.08 26.30
N ALA A 170 11.10 38.50 25.02
CA ALA A 170 11.81 39.61 24.36
C ALA A 170 11.74 39.38 22.83
N GLU A 171 11.69 40.34 21.92
CA GLU A 171 11.45 41.78 21.87
C GLU A 171 11.22 42.07 20.37
N SER A 172 10.59 43.20 20.10
CA SER A 172 10.36 43.81 18.80
C SER A 172 11.64 44.04 17.97
N GLY A 173 11.54 43.83 16.65
CA GLY A 173 12.46 44.38 15.65
C GLY A 173 11.66 44.83 14.44
N ASP A 174 11.75 46.13 14.14
CA ASP A 174 11.10 46.92 13.10
C ASP A 174 11.27 46.37 11.66
#